data_AF-A0A1F9M8U8-F1
#
_entry.id   AF-A0A1F9M8U8-F1
#
_cell.length_a   1.000
_cell.length_b   1.000
_cell.length_c   1.000
_cell.angle_alpha   90.00
_cell.angle_beta   90.00
_cell.angle_gamma   90.00
#
_symmetry.space_group_name_H-M   'P 1'
#
loop_
_entity.id
_entity.type
_entity.pdbx_description
1 polymer ?
#
loop_
_entity_poly.entity_id
_entity_poly.type
_entity_poly.pdbx_seq_one_letter_code
_entity_poly.pdbx_strand_id
1 'polypeptide(L)'
;MKMKQYKTGILALLLVAAGTTQAVAGQMNVWEWAYNIDGITTAGDPSVFPAGGTGLGSVSTNISGQGSHKVIFYMDYEIDEDDNTYFNEFGSSSGITAGGQSWEIDEPGFVYGDIYAHLISGVLDNSNGVPSSAPDDVAIAMGWDFTLLAGQSAVIDLLISDTAPSSGFYLTQTDPDSQYSIYFSSYLTRKGGEPDQNPVPEPATMLLMGSGLVGLYAARRKKGQKA
;
A
#
# COMPACT_ATOMS: atom_id res chain seq x y z
N MET A 1 -60.42 19.24 -59.43
CA MET A 1 -59.81 17.97 -58.97
C MET A 1 -58.34 17.98 -59.36
N LYS A 2 -57.41 18.10 -58.39
CA LYS A 2 -56.03 17.55 -58.42
C LYS A 2 -55.24 17.93 -57.15
N MET A 3 -55.09 16.90 -56.30
CA MET A 3 -53.99 16.53 -55.40
C MET A 3 -53.16 17.58 -54.64
N LYS A 4 -53.29 17.53 -53.30
CA LYS A 4 -52.31 17.99 -52.31
C LYS A 4 -50.99 17.22 -52.50
N GLN A 5 -49.87 17.94 -52.59
CA GLN A 5 -48.53 17.36 -52.50
C GLN A 5 -48.11 17.27 -51.02
N TYR A 6 -48.04 16.05 -50.50
CA TYR A 6 -47.42 15.78 -49.21
C TYR A 6 -45.90 15.71 -49.45
N LYS A 7 -45.16 16.66 -48.90
CA LYS A 7 -43.69 16.59 -48.84
C LYS A 7 -43.32 15.70 -47.66
N THR A 8 -43.07 14.43 -47.94
CA THR A 8 -42.49 13.48 -46.99
C THR A 8 -41.02 13.89 -46.76
N GLY A 9 -40.74 14.54 -45.63
CA GLY A 9 -39.37 14.81 -45.20
C GLY A 9 -38.75 13.52 -44.66
N ILE A 10 -37.77 12.97 -45.36
CA ILE A 10 -36.95 11.85 -44.87
C ILE A 10 -35.96 12.46 -43.86
N LEU A 11 -36.14 12.13 -42.58
CA LEU A 11 -35.18 12.43 -41.53
C LEU A 11 -34.03 11.41 -41.63
N ALA A 12 -32.87 11.83 -42.14
CA ALA A 12 -31.67 11.01 -42.12
C ALA A 12 -31.08 11.04 -40.70
N LEU A 13 -31.21 9.94 -39.96
CA LEU A 13 -30.48 9.73 -38.71
C LEU A 13 -29.00 9.48 -39.06
N LEU A 14 -28.14 10.46 -38.83
CA LEU A 14 -26.70 10.25 -38.78
C LEU A 14 -26.37 9.52 -37.47
N LEU A 15 -26.14 8.21 -37.55
CA LEU A 15 -25.47 7.47 -36.48
C LEU A 15 -24.00 7.88 -36.51
N VAL A 16 -23.60 8.76 -35.60
CA VAL A 16 -22.18 8.95 -35.27
C VAL A 16 -21.75 7.69 -34.50
N ALA A 17 -21.05 6.79 -35.19
CA ALA A 17 -20.33 5.73 -34.51
C ALA A 17 -19.17 6.39 -33.75
N ALA A 18 -19.37 6.67 -32.46
CA ALA A 18 -18.27 6.94 -31.56
C ALA A 18 -17.46 5.63 -31.46
N GLY A 19 -16.41 5.54 -32.27
CA GLY A 19 -15.39 4.52 -32.08
C GLY A 19 -14.80 4.74 -30.69
N THR A 20 -15.06 3.83 -29.76
CA THR A 20 -14.26 3.76 -28.54
C THR A 20 -12.84 3.43 -28.99
N THR A 21 -11.92 4.39 -28.91
CA THR A 21 -10.51 4.05 -28.86
C THR A 21 -10.35 3.18 -27.63
N GLN A 22 -9.92 1.94 -27.81
CA GLN A 22 -9.44 1.15 -26.69
C GLN A 22 -8.24 1.95 -26.17
N ALA A 23 -8.34 2.47 -24.94
CA ALA A 23 -7.15 2.92 -24.25
C ALA A 23 -6.23 1.71 -24.21
N VAL A 24 -5.07 1.82 -24.84
CA VAL A 24 -3.99 0.85 -24.60
C VAL A 24 -3.66 1.04 -23.13
N ALA A 25 -3.66 -0.05 -22.35
CA ALA A 25 -3.20 0.03 -20.98
C ALA A 25 -1.72 0.44 -21.03
N GLY A 26 -1.35 1.54 -20.40
CA GLY A 26 0.04 1.98 -20.32
C GLY A 26 0.92 0.84 -19.83
N GLN A 27 2.08 0.64 -20.46
CA GLN A 27 2.97 -0.44 -20.07
C GLN A 27 3.68 -0.06 -18.77
N MET A 28 3.56 -0.89 -17.73
CA MET A 28 4.31 -0.71 -16.49
C MET A 28 5.45 -1.70 -16.44
N ASN A 29 6.67 -1.21 -16.23
CA ASN A 29 7.84 -2.06 -16.00
C ASN A 29 8.48 -1.70 -14.66
N VAL A 30 9.07 -2.70 -14.01
CA VAL A 30 10.01 -2.45 -12.91
C VAL A 30 11.38 -2.31 -13.56
N TRP A 31 12.07 -1.20 -13.34
CA TRP A 31 13.43 -1.01 -13.82
C TRP A 31 14.43 -1.55 -12.81
N GLU A 32 14.32 -1.12 -11.56
CA GLU A 32 15.14 -1.59 -10.46
C GLU A 32 14.30 -1.82 -9.20
N TRP A 33 14.71 -2.80 -8.40
CA TRP A 33 14.23 -2.90 -7.03
C TRP A 33 15.35 -3.40 -6.11
N ALA A 34 15.27 -2.94 -4.87
CA ALA A 34 16.17 -3.37 -3.82
C ALA A 34 15.46 -3.31 -2.46
N TYR A 35 16.06 -3.96 -1.47
CA TYR A 35 15.72 -3.72 -0.07
C TYR A 35 16.97 -3.57 0.78
N ASN A 36 16.86 -2.81 1.86
CA ASN A 36 17.82 -2.79 2.95
C ASN A 36 17.17 -3.43 4.18
N ILE A 37 17.74 -4.51 4.69
CA ILE A 37 17.32 -5.14 5.94
C ILE A 37 18.50 -5.09 6.91
N ASP A 38 18.32 -4.38 8.02
CA ASP A 38 19.32 -4.25 9.09
C ASP A 38 20.73 -3.85 8.59
N GLY A 39 20.78 -2.95 7.59
CA GLY A 39 22.02 -2.44 7.00
C GLY A 39 22.57 -3.27 5.84
N ILE A 40 21.88 -4.33 5.42
CA ILE A 40 22.26 -5.16 4.27
C ILE A 40 21.36 -4.83 3.09
N THR A 41 21.91 -4.16 2.09
CA THR A 41 21.23 -3.88 0.82
C THR A 41 21.32 -5.08 -0.13
N THR A 42 20.19 -5.50 -0.68
CA THR A 42 20.09 -6.53 -1.72
C THR A 42 19.22 -6.02 -2.86
N ALA A 43 19.77 -5.99 -4.06
CA ALA A 43 19.02 -5.77 -5.30
C ALA A 43 18.66 -7.12 -5.93
N GLY A 44 17.60 -7.16 -6.74
CA GLY A 44 17.22 -8.38 -7.44
C GLY A 44 16.84 -8.15 -8.89
N ASP A 45 16.45 -9.23 -9.56
CA ASP A 45 16.05 -9.20 -10.97
C ASP A 45 14.66 -8.55 -11.09
N PRO A 46 14.51 -7.44 -11.84
CA PRO A 46 13.23 -6.76 -11.99
C PRO A 46 12.17 -7.60 -12.72
N SER A 47 12.59 -8.51 -13.61
CA SER A 47 11.68 -9.32 -14.44
C SER A 47 10.82 -10.32 -13.65
N VAL A 48 11.13 -10.52 -12.37
CA VAL A 48 10.40 -11.43 -11.47
C VAL A 48 9.69 -10.70 -10.33
N PHE A 49 9.65 -9.37 -10.34
CA PHE A 49 9.15 -8.54 -9.24
C PHE A 49 7.83 -7.81 -9.58
N PRO A 50 6.87 -7.76 -8.62
CA PRO A 50 6.65 -8.73 -7.56
C PRO A 50 6.48 -10.15 -8.15
N ALA A 51 6.44 -11.18 -7.30
CA ALA A 51 6.45 -12.58 -7.75
C ALA A 51 5.51 -12.85 -8.94
N GLY A 52 6.09 -13.16 -10.11
CA GLY A 52 5.35 -13.35 -11.36
C GLY A 52 5.66 -12.30 -12.45
N GLY A 53 6.40 -11.24 -12.12
CA GLY A 53 6.90 -10.25 -13.10
C GLY A 53 5.82 -9.30 -13.61
N THR A 54 4.76 -9.08 -12.83
CA THR A 54 3.62 -8.26 -13.23
C THR A 54 3.79 -6.78 -12.92
N GLY A 55 4.82 -6.37 -12.18
CA GLY A 55 4.97 -5.02 -11.63
C GLY A 55 3.96 -4.67 -10.53
N LEU A 56 2.76 -5.25 -10.55
CA LEU A 56 1.75 -5.08 -9.50
C LEU A 56 1.69 -6.29 -8.56
N GLY A 57 1.32 -6.05 -7.30
CA GLY A 57 1.12 -7.11 -6.31
C GLY A 57 1.72 -6.77 -4.95
N SER A 58 2.03 -7.82 -4.18
CA SER A 58 2.54 -7.66 -2.82
C SER A 58 3.87 -8.36 -2.61
N VAL A 59 4.74 -7.73 -1.84
CA VAL A 59 6.01 -8.29 -1.34
C VAL A 59 5.94 -8.38 0.16
N SER A 60 6.21 -9.56 0.72
CA SER A 60 6.16 -9.80 2.17
C SER A 60 7.53 -10.20 2.70
N THR A 61 8.02 -9.47 3.70
CA THR A 61 9.28 -9.76 4.39
C THR A 61 9.01 -10.18 5.83
N ASN A 62 9.54 -11.34 6.24
CA ASN A 62 9.44 -11.81 7.61
C ASN A 62 10.74 -11.50 8.36
N ILE A 63 10.64 -10.76 9.47
CA ILE A 63 11.76 -10.42 10.34
C ILE A 63 11.56 -11.11 11.69
N SER A 64 12.63 -11.69 12.22
CA SER A 64 12.62 -12.38 13.51
C SER A 64 13.92 -12.13 14.26
N GLY A 65 13.87 -12.33 15.57
CA GLY A 65 14.98 -11.98 16.46
C GLY A 65 14.56 -10.86 17.40
N GLN A 66 15.11 -10.87 18.61
CA GLN A 66 14.90 -9.79 19.57
C GLN A 66 15.84 -8.62 19.21
N GLY A 67 15.33 -7.40 19.25
CA GLY A 67 16.12 -6.20 19.04
C GLY A 67 15.45 -5.17 18.16
N SER A 68 16.21 -4.13 17.84
CA SER A 68 15.81 -3.12 16.85
C SER A 68 16.07 -3.66 15.45
N HIS A 69 15.11 -3.43 14.56
CA HIS A 69 15.15 -3.83 13.17
C HIS A 69 14.74 -2.66 12.29
N LYS A 70 15.28 -2.65 11.07
CA LYS A 70 14.98 -1.70 10.03
C LYS A 70 14.82 -2.45 8.70
N VAL A 71 13.75 -2.12 7.98
CA VAL A 71 13.49 -2.63 6.63
C VAL A 71 13.15 -1.46 5.73
N ILE A 72 13.78 -1.35 4.57
CA ILE A 72 13.46 -0.37 3.53
C ILE A 72 13.29 -1.13 2.22
N PHE A 73 12.24 -0.82 1.48
CA PHE A 73 12.06 -1.21 0.08
C PHE A 73 12.35 -0.02 -0.80
N TYR A 74 13.04 -0.27 -1.91
CA TYR A 74 13.31 0.67 -2.99
C TYR A 74 12.77 0.10 -4.29
N MET A 75 12.08 0.92 -5.07
CA MET A 75 11.59 0.56 -6.39
C MET A 75 11.74 1.74 -7.33
N ASP A 76 12.08 1.41 -8.55
CA ASP A 76 12.17 2.29 -9.69
C ASP A 76 11.26 1.69 -10.78
N TYR A 77 10.19 2.40 -11.11
CA TYR A 77 9.17 1.98 -12.06
C TYR A 77 9.20 2.88 -13.27
N GLU A 78 8.89 2.30 -14.42
CA GLU A 78 8.76 3.00 -15.68
C GLU A 78 7.31 2.90 -16.15
N ILE A 79 6.65 4.05 -16.33
CA ILE A 79 5.29 4.13 -16.83
C ILE A 79 5.33 4.55 -18.29
N ASP A 80 4.95 3.62 -19.16
CA ASP A 80 4.77 3.87 -20.59
C ASP A 80 6.02 4.42 -21.31
N GLU A 81 7.23 4.15 -20.79
CA GLU A 81 8.50 4.72 -21.24
C GLU A 81 8.69 4.68 -22.77
N ASP A 82 8.38 3.54 -23.40
CA ASP A 82 8.55 3.33 -24.85
C ASP A 82 7.74 4.34 -25.69
N ASP A 83 6.59 4.78 -25.17
CA ASP A 83 5.67 5.70 -25.84
C ASP A 83 5.72 7.13 -25.24
N ASN A 84 6.21 7.29 -24.01
CA ASN A 84 6.03 8.50 -23.21
C ASN A 84 7.25 8.98 -22.41
N THR A 85 8.42 8.35 -22.57
CA THR A 85 9.67 8.64 -21.84
C THR A 85 9.58 8.41 -20.33
N TYR A 86 10.73 8.41 -19.65
CA TYR A 86 10.83 8.17 -18.20
C TYR A 86 10.91 9.46 -17.36
N PHE A 87 11.26 10.61 -17.97
CA PHE A 87 11.64 11.84 -17.25
C PHE A 87 10.53 12.90 -17.17
N ASN A 88 9.27 12.54 -17.42
CA ASN A 88 8.10 13.43 -17.32
C ASN A 88 7.12 13.00 -16.21
N GLU A 89 7.57 12.15 -15.31
CA GLU A 89 6.76 11.60 -14.23
C GLU A 89 6.90 12.42 -12.93
N PHE A 90 6.03 12.17 -11.96
CA PHE A 90 6.16 12.79 -10.65
C PHE A 90 5.56 11.95 -9.53
N GLY A 91 6.07 12.17 -8.32
CA GLY A 91 5.56 11.52 -7.13
C GLY A 91 4.67 12.40 -6.25
N SER A 92 3.89 11.75 -5.39
CA SER A 92 3.17 12.39 -4.29
C SER A 92 2.97 11.46 -3.10
N SER A 93 2.84 12.03 -1.91
CA SER A 93 2.52 11.31 -0.67
C SER A 93 1.11 11.65 -0.18
N SER A 94 0.41 10.67 0.40
CA SER A 94 -0.94 10.85 0.95
C SER A 94 -1.11 10.12 2.28
N GLY A 95 -1.95 10.65 3.16
CA GLY A 95 -2.18 10.10 4.49
C GLY A 95 -1.13 10.54 5.53
N ILE A 96 -1.07 9.80 6.64
CA ILE A 96 -0.16 10.07 7.76
C ILE A 96 0.65 8.79 8.02
N THR A 97 1.97 8.92 8.07
CA THR A 97 2.87 7.80 8.36
C THR A 97 2.54 7.18 9.72
N ALA A 98 2.61 5.85 9.78
CA ALA A 98 2.55 5.15 11.05
C ALA A 98 3.83 5.36 11.87
N GLY A 99 3.78 5.07 13.17
CA GLY A 99 4.96 5.13 14.03
C GLY A 99 6.06 4.20 13.53
N GLY A 100 7.25 4.76 13.28
CA GLY A 100 8.40 4.03 12.72
C GLY A 100 8.39 3.91 11.20
N GLN A 101 7.35 4.37 10.51
CA GLN A 101 7.33 4.37 9.05
C GLN A 101 8.08 5.60 8.50
N SER A 102 8.93 5.38 7.50
CA SER A 102 9.62 6.42 6.75
C SER A 102 9.44 6.21 5.24
N TRP A 103 9.68 7.25 4.46
CA TRP A 103 9.51 7.20 3.01
C TRP A 103 10.40 8.22 2.30
N GLU A 104 10.53 8.06 1.00
CA GLU A 104 11.21 9.01 0.12
C GLU A 104 10.69 8.83 -1.31
N ILE A 105 10.59 9.95 -2.04
CA ILE A 105 10.39 9.96 -3.48
C ILE A 105 11.49 10.85 -4.02
N ASP A 106 12.29 10.36 -4.95
CA ASP A 106 13.36 11.15 -5.56
C ASP A 106 13.71 10.62 -6.95
N GLU A 107 14.57 11.33 -7.66
CA GLU A 107 15.22 10.83 -8.87
C GLU A 107 16.13 9.64 -8.50
N PRO A 108 16.21 8.55 -9.30
CA PRO A 108 16.95 7.33 -8.93
C PRO A 108 18.47 7.52 -8.73
N GLY A 109 19.05 8.62 -9.21
CA GLY A 109 20.42 9.04 -8.92
C GLY A 109 21.31 9.22 -10.15
N PHE A 110 20.70 9.40 -11.33
CA PHE A 110 21.38 9.71 -12.58
C PHE A 110 21.81 11.18 -12.68
N VAL A 111 21.04 12.11 -12.10
CA VAL A 111 21.28 13.55 -12.20
C VAL A 111 21.53 14.20 -10.84
N TYR A 112 20.63 14.01 -9.88
CA TYR A 112 20.69 14.72 -8.60
C TYR A 112 20.11 13.97 -7.40
N GLY A 113 19.37 12.88 -7.60
CA GLY A 113 18.70 12.20 -6.49
C GLY A 113 19.65 11.43 -5.58
N ASP A 114 19.29 11.32 -4.30
CA ASP A 114 20.09 10.65 -3.27
C ASP A 114 19.40 9.47 -2.59
N ILE A 115 18.21 9.10 -3.07
CA ILE A 115 17.40 7.99 -2.55
C ILE A 115 18.14 6.66 -2.46
N TYR A 116 19.01 6.33 -3.43
CA TYR A 116 19.80 5.09 -3.35
C TYR A 116 20.88 5.16 -2.24
N ALA A 117 21.44 6.35 -1.98
CA ALA A 117 22.36 6.56 -0.86
C ALA A 117 21.62 6.50 0.48
N HIS A 118 20.40 7.03 0.55
CA HIS A 118 19.51 6.89 1.70
C HIS A 118 19.07 5.44 1.96
N LEU A 119 18.78 4.67 0.90
CA LEU A 119 18.57 3.22 0.97
C LEU A 119 19.78 2.50 1.60
N ILE A 120 21.00 2.77 1.11
CA ILE A 120 22.22 2.12 1.62
C ILE A 120 22.47 2.50 3.07
N SER A 121 22.34 3.79 3.41
CA SER A 121 22.57 4.28 4.78
C SER A 121 21.46 3.89 5.76
N GLY A 122 20.30 3.49 5.26
CA GLY A 122 19.14 3.12 6.07
C GLY A 122 18.36 4.33 6.63
N VAL A 123 18.51 5.50 6.03
CA VAL A 123 17.92 6.75 6.55
C VAL A 123 17.20 7.47 5.42
N LEU A 124 15.88 7.25 5.31
CA LEU A 124 15.01 8.02 4.42
C LEU A 124 14.64 9.37 5.05
N ASP A 125 14.47 10.39 4.24
CA ASP A 125 14.32 11.76 4.71
C ASP A 125 12.86 12.26 4.84
N ASN A 126 11.88 11.47 4.37
CA ASN A 126 10.45 11.82 4.31
C ASN A 126 10.15 13.03 3.43
N SER A 127 10.85 13.13 2.30
CA SER A 127 10.69 14.18 1.32
C SER A 127 10.28 13.66 -0.07
N ASN A 128 9.88 14.62 -0.92
CA ASN A 128 9.56 14.38 -2.32
C ASN A 128 10.42 15.32 -3.17
N GLY A 129 11.46 14.76 -3.78
CA GLY A 129 12.40 15.42 -4.69
C GLY A 129 11.86 15.58 -6.11
N VAL A 130 10.82 14.85 -6.50
CA VAL A 130 10.22 14.87 -7.85
C VAL A 130 8.72 15.22 -7.78
N PRO A 131 8.35 16.43 -7.32
CA PRO A 131 6.96 16.86 -7.27
C PRO A 131 6.44 17.22 -8.67
N SER A 132 5.11 17.31 -8.85
CA SER A 132 4.49 17.66 -10.14
C SER A 132 4.92 19.01 -10.75
N SER A 133 5.50 19.91 -9.95
CA SER A 133 6.06 21.18 -10.43
C SER A 133 7.47 21.05 -11.03
N ALA A 134 8.12 19.91 -10.84
CA ALA A 134 9.45 19.57 -11.34
C ALA A 134 9.47 18.05 -11.64
N PRO A 135 8.71 17.62 -12.68
CA PRO A 135 8.68 16.21 -13.08
C PRO A 135 10.05 15.78 -13.61
N ASP A 136 10.39 14.54 -13.35
CA ASP A 136 11.62 13.85 -13.75
C ASP A 136 11.38 12.33 -13.62
N ASP A 137 12.45 11.54 -13.71
CA ASP A 137 12.45 10.11 -13.38
C ASP A 137 12.13 9.89 -11.88
N VAL A 138 11.32 8.88 -11.56
CA VAL A 138 10.76 8.66 -10.22
C VAL A 138 11.16 7.31 -9.64
N ALA A 139 11.95 7.36 -8.58
CA ALA A 139 12.15 6.25 -7.66
C ALA A 139 11.45 6.49 -6.33
N ILE A 140 11.05 5.39 -5.69
CA ILE A 140 10.31 5.37 -4.44
C ILE A 140 11.00 4.48 -3.42
N ALA A 141 11.06 4.95 -2.17
CA ALA A 141 11.47 4.16 -1.03
C ALA A 141 10.45 4.22 0.11
N MET A 142 10.19 3.08 0.75
CA MET A 142 9.34 2.97 1.94
C MET A 142 10.00 2.10 3.00
N GLY A 143 10.05 2.59 4.23
CA GLY A 143 10.77 1.94 5.32
C GLY A 143 9.99 1.82 6.63
N TRP A 144 10.48 0.92 7.48
CA TRP A 144 9.98 0.67 8.83
C TRP A 144 11.12 0.48 9.81
N ASP A 145 11.07 1.23 10.90
CA ASP A 145 11.86 1.07 12.12
C ASP A 145 11.00 0.48 13.23
N PHE A 146 11.45 -0.62 13.83
CA PHE A 146 10.69 -1.30 14.87
C PHE A 146 11.57 -2.10 15.82
N THR A 147 11.03 -2.39 17.00
CA THR A 147 11.65 -3.30 17.96
C THR A 147 10.80 -4.57 18.09
N LEU A 148 11.48 -5.71 18.19
CA LEU A 148 10.92 -7.01 18.52
C LEU A 148 11.39 -7.45 19.91
N LEU A 149 10.45 -7.94 20.73
CA LEU A 149 10.76 -8.59 22.01
C LEU A 149 11.19 -10.04 21.79
N ALA A 150 11.69 -10.68 22.85
CA ALA A 150 12.01 -12.10 22.81
C ALA A 150 10.79 -12.93 22.38
N GLY A 151 10.98 -13.82 21.41
CA GLY A 151 9.93 -14.66 20.85
C GLY A 151 8.96 -13.95 19.90
N GLN A 152 9.22 -12.69 19.52
CA GLN A 152 8.44 -11.98 18.50
C GLN A 152 9.04 -12.10 17.10
N SER A 153 8.18 -11.91 16.11
CA SER A 153 8.53 -11.69 14.71
C SER A 153 7.67 -10.54 14.14
N ALA A 154 8.04 -10.00 13.00
CA ALA A 154 7.23 -9.08 12.21
C ALA A 154 7.09 -9.57 10.77
N VAL A 155 5.97 -9.21 10.16
CA VAL A 155 5.75 -9.27 8.72
C VAL A 155 5.60 -7.84 8.24
N ILE A 156 6.38 -7.47 7.24
CA ILE A 156 6.23 -6.20 6.53
C ILE A 156 5.71 -6.54 5.14
N ASP A 157 4.53 -6.03 4.84
CA ASP A 157 3.89 -6.16 3.54
C ASP A 157 4.06 -4.83 2.80
N LEU A 158 4.60 -4.89 1.58
CA LEU A 158 4.57 -3.82 0.60
C LEU A 158 3.52 -4.20 -0.44
N LEU A 159 2.63 -3.27 -0.79
CA LEU A 159 1.58 -3.43 -1.77
C LEU A 159 1.74 -2.37 -2.86
N ILE A 160 1.88 -2.83 -4.09
CA ILE A 160 1.94 -2.03 -5.33
C ILE A 160 0.66 -2.29 -6.12
N SER A 161 -0.06 -1.23 -6.47
CA SER A 161 -1.41 -1.28 -7.03
C SER A 161 -1.64 -0.16 -8.03
N ASP A 162 -2.48 -0.39 -9.03
CA ASP A 162 -3.02 0.65 -9.94
C ASP A 162 -4.27 1.36 -9.37
N THR A 163 -4.71 0.92 -8.20
CA THR A 163 -5.87 1.44 -7.49
C THR A 163 -5.43 2.06 -6.17
N ALA A 164 -5.79 3.32 -5.97
CA ALA A 164 -5.46 4.07 -4.75
C ALA A 164 -5.99 3.37 -3.49
N PRO A 165 -5.17 3.25 -2.42
CA PRO A 165 -5.64 2.79 -1.12
C PRO A 165 -6.73 3.71 -0.57
N SER A 166 -7.78 3.10 0.01
CA SER A 166 -8.91 3.85 0.60
C SER A 166 -8.58 4.51 1.94
N SER A 167 -7.47 4.12 2.58
CA SER A 167 -7.01 4.65 3.86
C SER A 167 -5.53 4.31 4.10
N GLY A 168 -4.94 4.93 5.12
CA GLY A 168 -3.55 4.75 5.49
C GLY A 168 -2.61 5.69 4.74
N PHE A 169 -1.31 5.51 4.96
CA PHE A 169 -0.27 6.21 4.24
C PHE A 169 0.08 5.47 2.95
N TYR A 170 0.24 6.22 1.85
CA TYR A 170 0.72 5.69 0.58
C TYR A 170 1.47 6.76 -0.22
N LEU A 171 2.32 6.28 -1.11
CA LEU A 171 2.99 7.07 -2.13
C LEU A 171 2.36 6.79 -3.48
N THR A 172 2.47 7.73 -4.39
CA THR A 172 1.97 7.62 -5.77
C THR A 172 3.06 8.06 -6.71
N GLN A 173 3.26 7.31 -7.79
CA GLN A 173 3.98 7.74 -8.99
C GLN A 173 2.94 7.94 -10.09
N THR A 174 3.01 9.06 -10.79
CA THR A 174 2.04 9.46 -11.79
C THR A 174 2.75 9.92 -13.03
N ASP A 175 2.29 9.38 -14.15
CA ASP A 175 2.60 9.88 -15.47
C ASP A 175 1.42 10.72 -15.99
N PRO A 176 1.62 12.03 -16.24
CA PRO A 176 0.56 12.92 -16.68
C PRO A 176 0.09 12.66 -18.12
N ASP A 177 0.93 12.11 -18.98
CA ASP A 177 0.70 12.00 -20.41
C ASP A 177 0.03 10.65 -20.76
N SER A 178 0.36 9.56 -20.05
CA SER A 178 -0.38 8.28 -20.14
C SER A 178 -1.61 8.22 -19.23
N GLN A 179 -1.76 9.17 -18.30
CA GLN A 179 -2.81 9.21 -17.26
C GLN A 179 -2.83 7.98 -16.35
N TYR A 180 -1.70 7.29 -16.21
CA TYR A 180 -1.55 6.12 -15.35
C TYR A 180 -0.92 6.50 -14.00
N SER A 181 -1.26 5.76 -12.96
CA SER A 181 -0.70 5.96 -11.62
C SER A 181 -0.47 4.65 -10.91
N ILE A 182 0.65 4.58 -10.19
CA ILE A 182 1.02 3.44 -9.36
C ILE A 182 1.03 3.89 -7.91
N TYR A 183 0.42 3.08 -7.05
CA TYR A 183 0.27 3.35 -5.63
C TYR A 183 1.07 2.35 -4.81
N PHE A 184 1.84 2.88 -3.85
CA PHE A 184 2.72 2.12 -2.98
C PHE A 184 2.26 2.31 -1.54
N SER A 185 1.95 1.21 -0.88
CA SER A 185 1.58 1.21 0.54
C SER A 185 2.32 0.11 1.27
N SER A 186 2.56 0.30 2.56
CA SER A 186 3.23 -0.72 3.36
C SER A 186 2.66 -0.81 4.77
N TYR A 187 2.67 -2.03 5.32
CA TYR A 187 2.08 -2.38 6.60
C TYR A 187 3.02 -3.27 7.41
N LEU A 188 3.17 -2.98 8.70
CA LEU A 188 3.94 -3.79 9.64
C LEU A 188 3.02 -4.52 10.63
N THR A 189 3.09 -5.84 10.64
CA THR A 189 2.34 -6.73 11.54
C THR A 189 3.28 -7.51 12.44
N ARG A 190 3.24 -7.29 13.75
CA ARG A 190 4.00 -8.09 14.73
C ARG A 190 3.24 -9.36 15.11
N LYS A 191 3.96 -10.46 15.34
CA LYS A 191 3.45 -11.77 15.75
C LYS A 191 4.28 -12.31 16.92
N GLY A 192 3.65 -13.12 17.77
CA GLY A 192 4.34 -13.80 18.90
C GLY A 192 4.65 -12.89 20.10
N GLY A 193 5.52 -13.40 20.98
CA GLY A 193 5.86 -12.83 22.30
C GLY A 193 5.42 -13.74 23.46
N GLU A 194 6.19 -13.75 24.55
CA GLU A 194 5.73 -14.34 25.81
C GLU A 194 4.42 -13.63 26.23
N PRO A 195 3.38 -14.36 26.68
CA PRO A 195 2.27 -13.73 27.37
C PRO A 195 2.83 -12.96 28.57
N ASP A 196 2.36 -11.73 28.74
CA ASP A 196 2.79 -10.85 29.81
C ASP A 196 2.84 -11.63 31.14
N GLN A 197 4.02 -11.74 31.75
CA GLN A 197 4.22 -12.51 33.00
C GLN A 197 3.43 -11.89 34.18
N ASN A 198 2.80 -10.74 33.96
CA ASN A 198 1.68 -10.24 34.74
C ASN A 198 0.36 -10.55 34.03
N PRO A 199 -0.28 -11.71 34.27
CA PRO A 199 -1.66 -11.89 33.85
C PRO A 199 -2.48 -10.75 34.45
N VAL A 200 -3.07 -9.92 33.60
CA VAL A 200 -4.15 -9.02 34.02
C VAL A 200 -5.14 -9.90 34.78
N PRO A 201 -5.43 -9.65 36.07
CA PRO A 201 -6.40 -10.43 36.79
C PRO A 201 -7.69 -10.43 35.97
N GLU A 202 -8.13 -11.61 35.53
CA GLU A 202 -9.40 -11.73 34.80
C GLU A 202 -10.46 -10.98 35.64
N PRO A 203 -11.22 -10.06 35.03
CA PRO A 203 -12.16 -9.26 35.80
C PRO A 203 -13.08 -10.22 36.55
N ALA A 204 -13.48 -9.83 37.76
CA ALA A 204 -14.33 -10.61 38.66
C ALA A 204 -15.70 -11.04 38.05
N THR A 205 -15.90 -10.87 36.74
CA THR A 205 -16.99 -11.38 35.90
C THR A 205 -17.28 -12.86 36.16
N MET A 206 -16.28 -13.74 36.30
CA MET A 206 -16.52 -15.15 36.64
C MET A 206 -17.06 -15.32 38.07
N LEU A 207 -16.55 -14.54 39.02
CA LEU A 207 -17.04 -14.52 40.41
C LEU A 207 -18.44 -13.90 40.52
N LEU A 208 -18.73 -12.86 39.74
CA LEU A 208 -20.01 -12.17 39.67
C LEU A 208 -21.06 -13.04 38.96
N MET A 209 -20.67 -13.74 37.89
CA MET A 209 -21.53 -14.70 37.20
C MET A 209 -21.81 -15.91 38.09
N GLY A 210 -20.79 -16.44 38.78
CA GLY A 210 -20.95 -17.53 39.74
C GLY A 210 -21.85 -17.16 40.92
N SER A 211 -21.63 -16.00 41.56
CA SER A 211 -22.47 -15.53 42.66
C SER A 211 -23.90 -15.17 42.21
N GLY A 212 -24.06 -14.61 41.00
CA GLY A 212 -25.36 -14.35 40.39
C GLY A 212 -26.18 -15.63 40.17
N LEU A 213 -25.55 -16.68 39.65
CA LEU A 213 -26.20 -17.99 39.44
C LEU A 213 -26.59 -18.68 40.76
N VAL A 214 -25.74 -18.60 41.78
CA VAL A 214 -26.05 -19.11 43.14
C VAL A 214 -27.22 -18.32 43.75
N GLY A 215 -27.23 -17.00 43.61
CA GLY A 215 -28.33 -16.14 44.05
C GLY A 215 -29.65 -16.49 43.37
N LEU A 216 -29.65 -16.70 42.05
CA LEU A 216 -30.82 -17.12 41.29
C LEU A 216 -31.34 -18.50 41.71
N TYR A 217 -30.45 -19.47 41.95
CA TYR A 217 -30.83 -20.79 42.43
C TYR A 217 -31.47 -20.74 43.83
N ALA A 218 -30.88 -19.98 44.76
CA ALA A 218 -31.40 -19.81 46.10
C ALA A 218 -32.80 -19.13 46.10
N ALA A 219 -33.00 -18.11 45.25
CA ALA A 219 -34.29 -17.44 45.09
C ALA A 219 -35.38 -18.39 44.55
N ARG A 220 -35.04 -19.26 43.59
CA ARG A 220 -35.97 -20.25 43.02
C ARG A 220 -36.41 -21.28 44.06
N ARG A 221 -35.48 -21.74 44.91
CA ARG A 221 -35.76 -22.73 45.98
C ARG A 221 -36.70 -22.18 47.04
N LYS A 222 -36.57 -20.90 47.40
CA LYS A 222 -37.44 -20.22 48.39
C LYS A 222 -38.88 -20.02 47.89
N LYS A 223 -39.08 -19.92 46.57
CA LYS A 223 -40.41 -19.78 45.96
C LYS A 223 -41.17 -21.11 45.87
N GLY A 224 -40.47 -22.23 45.76
CA GLY A 224 -41.06 -23.58 45.76
C GLY A 224 -41.47 -24.11 47.14
N GLN A 225 -41.08 -23.45 48.23
CA GLN A 225 -41.46 -23.80 49.61
C GLN A 225 -42.70 -23.04 50.12
N LYS A 226 -43.29 -22.17 49.30
CA LYS A 226 -44.51 -21.39 49.61
C LYS A 226 -45.74 -21.83 48.78
N ALA A 227 -45.73 -23.04 48.25
CA ALA A 227 -46.87 -23.67 47.58
C ALA A 227 -47.33 -24.88 48.40
#